data_AF-A0A836QPH8-F1
#
_entry.id   AF-A0A836QPH8-F1
#
_cell.length_a   1.000
_cell.length_b   1.000
_cell.length_c   1.000
_cell.angle_alpha   90.00
_cell.angle_beta   90.00
_cell.angle_gamma   90.00
#
_symmetry.space_group_name_H-M   'P 1'
#
loop_
_entity.id
_entity.type
_entity.pdbx_description
1 polymer ?
#
loop_
_entity_poly.entity_id
_entity_poly.type
_entity_poly.pdbx_seq_one_letter_code
_entity_poly.pdbx_strand_id
1 'polypeptide(L)'
;MAGTRYKGSELKDVDQFLEDSAGLESDREHEIGQHIGYRYDVNLLPDYDRLTPFLNEYMEVMGWDDLNWLEDVHMGYEDGHAAVFDRNINGWVRVPDTIELPENEQDRHMIARELLIKFQMSDRNPLTVLRKAYGKF
;
A
#
# COMPACT_ATOMS: atom_id res chain seq x y z
N MET A 1 18.54 -14.52 -24.64
CA MET A 1 18.89 -13.09 -24.44
C MET A 1 18.16 -12.63 -23.20
N ALA A 2 18.90 -12.30 -22.15
CA ALA A 2 18.35 -11.91 -20.85
C ALA A 2 17.59 -10.59 -20.97
N GLY A 3 16.45 -10.49 -20.28
CA GLY A 3 15.55 -9.34 -20.40
C GLY A 3 16.19 -8.05 -19.87
N THR A 4 16.16 -6.99 -20.67
CA THR A 4 16.66 -5.64 -20.35
C THR A 4 15.76 -4.86 -19.38
N ARG A 5 14.85 -5.53 -18.66
CA ARG A 5 13.88 -4.89 -17.76
C ARG A 5 13.76 -5.68 -16.47
N TYR A 6 13.96 -5.00 -15.35
CA TYR A 6 13.72 -5.53 -14.00
C TYR A 6 12.77 -4.59 -13.26
N LYS A 7 11.62 -5.10 -12.81
CA LYS A 7 10.63 -4.38 -11.98
C LYS A 7 10.36 -2.91 -12.35
N GLY A 8 10.20 -2.62 -13.65
CA GLY A 8 9.76 -1.30 -14.12
C GLY A 8 10.89 -0.30 -14.45
N SER A 9 12.15 -0.62 -14.17
CA SER A 9 13.31 0.15 -14.64
C SER A 9 14.02 -0.56 -15.81
N GLU A 10 14.49 0.23 -16.78
CA GLU A 10 15.34 -0.29 -17.86
C GLU A 10 16.74 -0.54 -17.32
N LEU A 11 17.20 -1.79 -17.41
CA LEU A 11 18.57 -2.15 -17.08
C LEU A 11 19.46 -1.70 -18.22
N LYS A 12 20.46 -0.87 -17.90
CA LYS A 12 21.44 -0.40 -18.89
C LYS A 12 22.45 -1.48 -19.22
N ASP A 13 22.75 -2.37 -18.27
CA ASP A 13 23.68 -3.48 -18.46
C ASP A 13 23.37 -4.67 -17.52
N VAL A 14 23.85 -5.87 -17.90
CA VAL A 14 23.64 -7.13 -17.18
C VAL A 14 24.42 -7.15 -15.86
N ASP A 15 25.58 -6.48 -15.83
CA ASP A 15 26.46 -6.37 -14.66
C ASP A 15 26.31 -5.01 -13.94
N GLN A 16 25.24 -4.25 -14.22
CA GLN A 16 24.97 -2.93 -13.61
C GLN A 16 25.00 -2.94 -12.07
N PHE A 17 24.61 -4.06 -11.44
CA PHE A 17 24.62 -4.22 -9.99
C PHE A 17 25.94 -4.80 -9.42
N LEU A 18 26.86 -5.22 -10.28
CA LEU A 18 28.18 -5.75 -9.92
C LEU A 18 29.29 -4.72 -10.13
N GLU A 19 29.20 -3.91 -11.18
CA GLU A 19 30.24 -2.94 -11.56
C GLU A 19 30.03 -1.55 -10.93
N ASP A 20 28.79 -1.19 -10.62
CA ASP A 20 28.47 0.14 -10.12
C ASP A 20 28.32 0.13 -8.59
N SER A 21 29.41 0.40 -7.87
CA SER A 21 29.34 0.77 -6.45
C SER A 21 28.50 2.05 -6.21
N ALA A 22 28.13 2.77 -7.27
CA ALA A 22 27.16 3.87 -7.26
C ALA A 22 25.71 3.44 -7.55
N GLY A 23 25.44 2.14 -7.76
CA GLY A 23 24.09 1.58 -7.91
C GLY A 23 23.28 1.50 -6.60
N LEU A 24 23.79 2.12 -5.54
CA LEU A 24 23.14 2.34 -4.25
C LEU A 24 22.76 3.82 -4.26
N GLU A 25 21.50 4.17 -4.45
CA GLU A 25 21.10 5.57 -4.66
C GLU A 25 20.96 6.36 -3.35
N SER A 26 20.92 5.67 -2.20
CA SER A 26 20.79 6.30 -0.89
C SER A 26 21.98 6.03 0.04
N ASP A 27 22.29 7.01 0.91
CA ASP A 27 23.34 6.91 1.94
C ASP A 27 23.21 5.64 2.80
N ARG A 28 21.97 5.19 3.02
CA ARG A 28 21.66 3.99 3.78
C ARG A 28 22.01 2.70 3.03
N GLU A 29 21.80 2.67 1.72
CA GLU A 29 22.17 1.54 0.88
C GLU A 29 23.69 1.39 0.79
N HIS A 30 24.41 2.52 0.77
CA HIS A 30 25.87 2.55 0.91
C HIS A 30 26.34 2.00 2.26
N GLU A 31 25.66 2.31 3.37
CA GLU A 31 26.04 1.83 4.71
C GLU A 31 25.88 0.30 4.87
N ILE A 32 24.85 -0.27 4.24
CA ILE A 32 24.57 -1.72 4.29
C ILE A 32 25.25 -2.52 3.16
N GLY A 33 25.77 -1.85 2.13
CA GLY A 33 26.49 -2.47 1.01
C GLY A 33 25.67 -3.42 0.15
N GLN A 34 24.33 -3.36 0.24
CA GLN A 34 23.41 -4.22 -0.52
C GLN A 34 22.14 -3.45 -0.89
N HIS A 35 21.72 -3.58 -2.14
CA HIS A 35 20.40 -3.12 -2.58
C HIS A 35 19.33 -4.16 -2.22
N ILE A 36 18.36 -3.78 -1.38
CA ILE A 36 17.31 -4.68 -0.89
C ILE A 36 16.01 -4.38 -1.64
N GLY A 37 15.90 -4.91 -2.86
CA GLY A 37 14.85 -4.55 -3.83
C GLY A 37 13.39 -4.94 -3.47
N TYR A 38 13.15 -5.61 -2.34
CA TYR A 38 11.79 -5.86 -1.83
C TYR A 38 11.33 -4.84 -0.80
N ARG A 39 12.23 -3.99 -0.29
CA ARG A 39 11.89 -2.97 0.71
C ARG A 39 11.24 -1.73 0.08
N TYR A 40 11.35 -1.58 -1.24
CA TYR A 40 10.74 -0.52 -2.03
C TYR A 40 10.17 -1.11 -3.33
N ASP A 41 9.16 -1.96 -3.23
CA ASP A 41 8.31 -2.11 -4.42
C ASP A 41 7.56 -0.79 -4.55
N VAL A 42 7.98 0.06 -5.50
CA VAL A 42 7.37 1.38 -5.72
C VAL A 42 5.87 1.28 -5.97
N ASN A 43 5.37 0.11 -6.38
CA ASN A 43 3.94 -0.13 -6.52
C ASN A 43 3.20 -0.33 -5.18
N LEU A 44 3.91 -0.62 -4.10
CA LEU A 44 3.35 -0.72 -2.76
C LEU A 44 3.30 0.63 -2.05
N LEU A 45 4.18 1.57 -2.43
CA LEU A 45 4.13 2.92 -1.88
C LEU A 45 2.90 3.68 -2.40
N PRO A 46 2.25 4.50 -1.55
CA PRO A 46 1.17 5.35 -2.00
C PRO A 46 1.65 6.37 -3.05
N ASP A 47 1.10 6.31 -4.27
CA ASP A 47 1.19 7.38 -5.25
C ASP A 47 0.24 8.54 -4.86
N TYR A 48 0.81 9.64 -4.34
CA TYR A 48 0.03 10.79 -3.86
C TYR A 48 -0.70 11.55 -4.98
N ASP A 49 -0.28 11.42 -6.24
CA ASP A 49 -0.99 12.02 -7.37
C ASP A 49 -2.31 11.28 -7.68
N ARG A 50 -2.49 10.08 -7.10
CA ARG A 50 -3.65 9.19 -7.30
C ARG A 50 -4.53 9.07 -6.08
N LEU A 51 -4.35 9.93 -5.07
CA LEU A 51 -5.20 9.92 -3.89
C LEU A 51 -6.67 10.05 -4.30
N THR A 52 -7.51 9.21 -3.71
CA THR A 52 -8.95 9.38 -3.85
C THR A 52 -9.39 10.69 -3.16
N PRO A 53 -10.54 11.27 -3.54
CA PRO A 53 -11.06 12.45 -2.86
C PRO A 53 -11.21 12.25 -1.35
N PHE A 54 -11.59 11.04 -0.93
CA PHE A 54 -11.69 10.68 0.48
C PHE A 54 -10.33 10.69 1.19
N LEU A 55 -9.28 10.12 0.58
CA LEU A 55 -7.95 10.09 1.20
C LEU A 55 -7.34 11.50 1.32
N ASN A 56 -7.59 12.37 0.35
CA ASN A 56 -7.21 13.78 0.44
C ASN A 56 -7.87 14.46 1.64
N GLU A 57 -9.20 14.34 1.78
CA GLU A 57 -9.95 14.90 2.92
C GLU A 57 -9.49 14.28 4.25
N TYR A 58 -9.23 12.98 4.27
CA TYR A 58 -8.73 12.29 5.45
C TYR A 58 -7.39 12.87 5.93
N MET A 59 -6.42 13.08 5.02
CA MET A 59 -5.13 13.69 5.36
C MET A 59 -5.30 15.11 5.92
N GLU A 60 -6.18 15.91 5.29
CA GLU A 60 -6.47 17.28 5.73
C GLU A 60 -7.07 17.30 7.16
N VAL A 61 -8.06 16.45 7.42
CA VAL A 61 -8.72 16.35 8.73
C VAL A 61 -7.75 15.88 9.82
N MET A 62 -6.88 14.92 9.49
CA MET A 62 -5.90 14.39 10.44
C MET A 62 -4.69 15.33 10.64
N GLY A 63 -4.49 16.28 9.73
CA GLY A 63 -3.31 17.15 9.71
C GLY A 63 -2.02 16.36 9.45
N TRP A 64 -2.09 15.36 8.56
CA TRP A 64 -0.97 14.49 8.23
C TRP A 64 -0.39 14.83 6.87
N ASP A 65 0.94 14.78 6.77
CA ASP A 65 1.67 15.07 5.53
C ASP A 65 1.80 13.83 4.63
N ASP A 66 1.56 12.61 5.16
CA ASP A 66 1.74 11.35 4.45
C ASP A 66 0.73 10.25 4.86
N LEU A 67 0.71 9.16 4.07
CA LEU A 67 -0.08 7.95 4.31
C LEU A 67 0.80 6.70 4.51
N ASN A 68 2.02 6.86 5.04
CA ASN A 68 2.98 5.76 5.13
C ASN A 68 2.47 4.59 5.97
N TRP A 69 1.62 4.84 6.98
CA TRP A 69 1.02 3.76 7.79
C TRP A 69 0.06 2.85 6.99
N LEU A 70 -0.34 3.25 5.77
CA LEU A 70 -1.15 2.47 4.83
C LEU A 70 -0.33 1.84 3.70
N GLU A 71 1.00 1.91 3.74
CA GLU A 71 1.88 1.35 2.70
C GLU A 71 1.61 -0.14 2.47
N ASP A 72 1.36 -0.86 3.55
CA ASP A 72 1.17 -2.31 3.58
C ASP A 72 -0.30 -2.75 3.38
N VAL A 73 -1.18 -1.81 3.01
CA VAL A 73 -2.59 -2.05 2.70
C VAL A 73 -2.79 -2.04 1.19
N HIS A 74 -3.32 -3.13 0.65
CA HIS A 74 -3.54 -3.29 -0.79
C HIS A 74 -4.78 -4.09 -1.12
N MET A 75 -5.20 -4.00 -2.37
CA MET A 75 -6.29 -4.79 -2.92
C MET A 75 -5.79 -6.20 -3.23
N GLY A 76 -6.44 -7.21 -2.67
CA GLY A 76 -6.21 -8.62 -2.98
C GLY A 76 -7.52 -9.34 -3.29
N TYR A 77 -7.46 -10.66 -3.29
CA TYR A 77 -8.62 -11.52 -3.54
C TYR A 77 -8.68 -12.66 -2.53
N GLU A 78 -9.84 -12.85 -1.92
CA GLU A 78 -10.17 -13.97 -1.04
C GLU A 78 -11.30 -14.78 -1.70
N ASP A 79 -11.05 -16.07 -1.97
CA ASP A 79 -12.02 -16.98 -2.60
C ASP A 79 -12.63 -16.42 -3.91
N GLY A 80 -11.81 -15.74 -4.72
CA GLY A 80 -12.23 -15.10 -5.98
C GLY A 80 -12.96 -13.76 -5.83
N HIS A 81 -13.22 -13.30 -4.61
CA HIS A 81 -13.81 -12.00 -4.34
C HIS A 81 -12.76 -10.97 -3.97
N ALA A 82 -12.94 -9.73 -4.43
CA ALA A 82 -12.06 -8.65 -4.03
C ALA A 82 -12.13 -8.42 -2.52
N ALA A 83 -10.96 -8.23 -1.92
CA ALA A 83 -10.83 -7.97 -0.49
C ALA A 83 -9.64 -7.05 -0.23
N VAL A 84 -9.82 -6.13 0.71
CA VAL A 84 -8.72 -5.32 1.23
C VAL A 84 -7.88 -6.21 2.14
N PHE A 85 -6.59 -6.29 1.85
CA PHE A 85 -5.63 -6.99 2.70
C PHE A 85 -4.83 -5.96 3.50
N ASP A 86 -4.86 -6.11 4.82
CA ASP A 86 -4.05 -5.35 5.75
C ASP A 86 -2.97 -6.26 6.34
N ARG A 87 -1.72 -6.05 5.91
CA ARG A 87 -0.58 -6.86 6.36
C ARG A 87 -0.22 -6.61 7.82
N ASN A 88 -0.51 -5.42 8.37
CA ASN A 88 -0.15 -5.09 9.76
C ASN A 88 -0.83 -6.03 10.76
N ILE A 89 -2.07 -6.43 10.47
CA ILE A 89 -2.85 -7.37 11.29
C ILE A 89 -3.03 -8.74 10.64
N ASN A 90 -2.46 -8.94 9.45
CA ASN A 90 -2.67 -10.13 8.61
C ASN A 90 -4.16 -10.47 8.43
N GLY A 91 -4.95 -9.44 8.07
CA GLY A 91 -6.40 -9.50 8.02
C GLY A 91 -6.96 -9.16 6.65
N TRP A 92 -8.17 -9.66 6.39
CA TRP A 92 -8.91 -9.44 5.14
C TRP A 92 -10.26 -8.78 5.44
N VAL A 93 -10.61 -7.78 4.62
CA VAL A 93 -11.92 -7.13 4.64
C VAL A 93 -12.54 -7.24 3.26
N ARG A 94 -13.62 -8.02 3.15
CA ARG A 94 -14.30 -8.26 1.87
C ARG A 94 -14.89 -6.98 1.29
N VAL A 95 -14.61 -6.73 0.01
CA VAL A 95 -15.21 -5.63 -0.74
C VAL A 95 -16.56 -6.09 -1.31
N PRO A 96 -17.64 -5.29 -1.19
CA PRO A 96 -18.90 -5.62 -1.83
C PRO A 96 -18.76 -5.72 -3.35
N ASP A 97 -19.40 -6.72 -3.96
CA ASP A 97 -19.37 -6.94 -5.41
C ASP A 97 -20.00 -5.77 -6.22
N THR A 98 -20.68 -4.84 -5.55
CA THR A 98 -21.24 -3.62 -6.14
C THR A 98 -20.20 -2.53 -6.42
N ILE A 99 -18.98 -2.67 -5.89
CA ILE A 99 -17.90 -1.70 -6.13
C ILE A 99 -17.10 -2.15 -7.34
N GLU A 100 -17.13 -1.33 -8.39
CA GLU A 100 -16.27 -1.54 -9.56
C GLU A 100 -14.83 -1.15 -9.23
N LEU A 101 -13.90 -2.08 -9.48
CA LEU A 101 -12.49 -1.84 -9.24
C LEU A 101 -11.79 -1.40 -10.53
N PRO A 102 -10.89 -0.40 -10.46
CA PRO A 102 -10.14 0.05 -11.62
C PRO A 102 -9.16 -1.02 -12.11
N GLU A 103 -8.79 -0.94 -13.39
CA GLU A 103 -7.80 -1.85 -13.98
C GLU A 103 -6.36 -1.52 -13.54
N ASN A 104 -6.08 -0.25 -13.23
CA ASN A 104 -4.79 0.19 -12.74
C ASN A 104 -4.56 -0.28 -11.29
N GLU A 105 -3.37 -0.83 -11.03
CA GLU A 105 -3.02 -1.41 -9.73
C GLU A 105 -2.91 -0.38 -8.62
N GLN A 106 -2.29 0.79 -8.89
CA GLN A 106 -2.22 1.89 -7.92
C GLN A 106 -3.60 2.36 -7.51
N ASP A 107 -4.47 2.60 -8.48
CA ASP A 107 -5.83 3.08 -8.21
C ASP A 107 -6.62 2.05 -7.37
N ARG A 108 -6.42 0.74 -7.60
CA ARG A 108 -7.01 -0.30 -6.75
C ARG A 108 -6.49 -0.24 -5.32
N HIS A 109 -5.18 -0.05 -5.15
CA HIS A 109 -4.58 0.04 -3.82
C HIS A 109 -5.03 1.31 -3.09
N MET A 110 -5.22 2.43 -3.78
CA MET A 110 -5.82 3.63 -3.20
C MET A 110 -7.26 3.39 -2.72
N ILE A 111 -8.08 2.70 -3.52
CA ILE A 111 -9.42 2.30 -3.10
C ILE A 111 -9.35 1.35 -1.89
N ALA A 112 -8.40 0.41 -1.86
CA ALA A 112 -8.24 -0.49 -0.72
C ALA A 112 -7.98 0.27 0.59
N ARG A 113 -7.08 1.26 0.53
CA ARG A 113 -6.74 2.14 1.67
C ARG A 113 -7.95 2.95 2.14
N GLU A 114 -8.67 3.55 1.20
CA GLU A 114 -9.92 4.26 1.48
C GLU A 114 -10.96 3.34 2.15
N LEU A 115 -11.17 2.15 1.61
CA LEU A 115 -12.15 1.19 2.14
C LEU A 115 -11.79 0.72 3.54
N LEU A 116 -10.51 0.51 3.84
CA LEU A 116 -10.06 0.17 5.19
C LEU A 116 -10.43 1.26 6.19
N ILE A 117 -10.11 2.53 5.88
CA ILE A 117 -10.42 3.65 6.77
C ILE A 117 -11.93 3.77 6.95
N LYS A 118 -12.71 3.72 5.86
CA LYS A 118 -14.18 3.77 5.94
C LYS A 118 -14.75 2.63 6.78
N PHE A 119 -14.19 1.43 6.68
CA PHE A 119 -14.57 0.29 7.50
C PHE A 119 -14.24 0.51 8.98
N GLN A 120 -13.03 0.99 9.30
CA GLN A 120 -12.59 1.26 10.67
C GLN A 120 -13.41 2.38 11.32
N MET A 121 -13.75 3.42 10.56
CA MET A 121 -14.54 4.57 11.03
C MET A 121 -16.06 4.36 10.97
N SER A 122 -16.52 3.24 10.41
CA SER A 122 -17.96 2.99 10.26
C SER A 122 -18.66 2.89 11.61
N ASP A 123 -19.82 3.54 11.74
CA ASP A 123 -20.71 3.35 12.91
C ASP A 123 -21.16 1.90 13.08
N ARG A 124 -21.12 1.11 12.00
CA ARG A 124 -21.45 -0.32 11.99
C ARG A 124 -20.26 -1.21 12.34
N ASN A 125 -19.10 -0.63 12.65
CA ASN A 125 -17.93 -1.40 13.05
C ASN A 125 -18.25 -2.22 14.32
N PRO A 126 -17.96 -3.54 14.35
CA PRO A 126 -18.24 -4.39 15.51
C PRO A 126 -17.61 -3.87 16.81
N LEU A 127 -16.46 -3.20 16.74
CA LEU A 127 -15.79 -2.62 17.91
C LEU A 127 -16.62 -1.49 18.54
N THR A 128 -17.40 -0.75 17.76
CA THR A 128 -18.34 0.27 18.29
C THR A 128 -19.42 -0.38 19.14
N VAL A 129 -19.95 -1.53 18.72
CA VAL A 129 -20.95 -2.29 19.49
C VAL A 129 -20.31 -2.85 20.77
N LEU A 130 -19.12 -3.44 20.66
CA LEU A 130 -18.40 -3.99 21.82
C LEU A 130 -18.03 -2.91 22.83
N ARG A 131 -17.57 -1.74 22.37
CA ARG A 131 -17.28 -0.59 23.24
C ARG A 131 -18.53 -0.11 23.96
N LYS A 132 -19.69 -0.04 23.30
CA LYS A 132 -20.96 0.34 23.95
C LYS A 132 -21.40 -0.68 24.99
N ALA A 133 -21.19 -1.98 24.73
CA ALA A 133 -21.59 -3.04 25.63
C ALA A 133 -20.64 -3.24 26.83
N TYR A 134 -19.33 -3.05 26.64
CA TYR A 134 -18.29 -3.46 27.60
C TYR A 134 -17.27 -2.37 27.97
N GLY A 135 -17.36 -1.17 27.38
CA GLY A 135 -16.45 -0.07 27.67
C GLY A 135 -16.54 0.38 29.13
N LYS A 136 -15.38 0.55 29.78
CA LYS A 136 -15.30 1.15 31.12
C LYS A 136 -15.12 2.67 31.00
N PHE A 137 -15.66 3.40 31.97
CA PHE A 137 -15.72 4.86 32.04
C PHE A 137 -14.34 5.52 32.03
#